data_AF-A0A5D6XV63-F1
#
_entry.id   AF-A0A5D6XV63-F1
#
_cell.length_a   1.000
_cell.length_b   1.000
_cell.length_c   1.000
_cell.angle_alpha   90.00
_cell.angle_beta   90.00
_cell.angle_gamma   90.00
#
_symmetry.space_group_name_H-M   'P 1'
#
loop_
_entity.id
_entity.type
_entity.pdbx_description
1 polymer ?
#
loop_
_entity_poly.entity_id
_entity_poly.type
_entity_poly.pdbx_seq_one_letter_code
_entity_poly.pdbx_strand_id
1 'polypeptide(L)'
;MATKVSRTSLQLYRDCMRLAKHIGGKSKKGEAIRSLIRREFEKGRAEVDPEKIEALKTNAIRGLSNYLVLANSSKDKQLQSAMKMQQQKQSETGPAQAEYREL
;
A
#
# COMPACT_ATOMS: atom_id res chain seq x y z
N MET A 1 1.92 -19.90 18.62
CA MET A 1 2.33 -20.33 17.26
C MET A 1 1.67 -19.42 16.24
N ALA A 2 2.42 -18.54 15.57
CA ALA A 2 1.86 -17.70 14.51
C ALA A 2 1.43 -18.60 13.35
N THR A 3 0.16 -18.54 12.98
CA THR A 3 -0.40 -19.26 11.83
C THR A 3 0.31 -18.78 10.57
N LYS A 4 1.31 -19.56 10.10
CA LYS A 4 1.91 -19.35 8.77
C LYS A 4 0.77 -19.46 7.78
N VAL A 5 0.33 -18.33 7.23
CA VAL A 5 -0.64 -18.30 6.14
C VAL A 5 0.02 -19.03 4.97
N SER A 6 -0.32 -20.30 4.78
CA SER A 6 0.27 -21.22 3.81
C SER A 6 -0.19 -20.94 2.38
N ARG A 7 -0.43 -19.68 2.03
CA ARG A 7 -0.81 -19.30 0.67
C ARG A 7 0.39 -19.47 -0.24
N THR A 8 0.18 -20.19 -1.34
CA THR A 8 1.19 -20.30 -2.39
C THR A 8 1.39 -18.94 -3.05
N SER A 9 2.57 -18.70 -3.64
CA SER A 9 2.85 -17.46 -4.37
C SER A 9 1.81 -17.20 -5.47
N LEU A 10 1.28 -18.26 -6.08
CA LEU A 10 0.23 -18.18 -7.10
C LEU A 10 -1.12 -17.73 -6.53
N GLN A 11 -1.52 -18.25 -5.36
CA GLN A 11 -2.74 -17.82 -4.68
C GLN A 11 -2.64 -16.34 -4.28
N LEU A 12 -1.49 -15.94 -3.73
CA LEU A 12 -1.23 -14.55 -3.36
C LEU A 12 -1.33 -13.62 -4.59
N TYR A 13 -0.72 -14.00 -5.71
CA TYR A 13 -0.83 -13.24 -6.96
C TYR A 13 -2.29 -13.07 -7.42
N ARG A 14 -3.09 -14.14 -7.38
CA ARG A 14 -4.52 -14.07 -7.74
C ARG A 14 -5.30 -13.15 -6.82
N ASP A 15 -5.04 -13.22 -5.52
CA ASP A 15 -5.65 -12.33 -4.53
C ASP A 15 -5.29 -10.87 -4.81
N CYS A 16 -4.01 -10.58 -5.10
CA CYS A 16 -3.55 -9.25 -5.51
C CYS A 16 -4.32 -8.74 -6.74
N MET A 17 -4.47 -9.58 -7.77
CA MET A 17 -5.15 -9.21 -9.01
C MET A 17 -6.65 -8.98 -8.81
N ARG A 18 -7.31 -9.77 -7.96
CA ARG A 18 -8.73 -9.52 -7.59
C ARG A 18 -8.88 -8.20 -6.84
N LEU A 19 -7.97 -7.89 -5.91
CA LEU A 19 -7.99 -6.61 -5.20
C LEU A 19 -7.79 -5.44 -6.16
N ALA A 20 -6.83 -5.52 -7.07
CA ALA A 20 -6.60 -4.49 -8.09
C ALA A 20 -7.85 -4.23 -8.95
N LYS A 21 -8.57 -5.29 -9.33
CA LYS A 21 -9.85 -5.19 -10.05
C LYS A 21 -10.94 -4.55 -9.19
N HIS A 22 -11.02 -4.89 -7.90
CA HIS A 22 -12.01 -4.32 -6.99
C HIS A 22 -11.77 -2.82 -6.74
N ILE A 23 -10.51 -2.41 -6.60
CA ILE A 23 -10.13 -1.02 -6.33
C ILE A 23 -10.28 -0.15 -7.59
N GLY A 24 -9.67 -0.59 -8.70
CA GLY A 24 -9.51 0.26 -9.88
C GLY A 24 -10.34 -0.14 -11.09
N GLY A 25 -11.01 -1.30 -11.09
CA GLY A 25 -11.81 -1.76 -12.22
C GLY A 25 -11.04 -1.73 -13.55
N LYS A 26 -11.66 -1.16 -14.58
CA LYS A 26 -11.05 -0.91 -15.90
C LYS A 26 -10.44 0.50 -16.03
N SER A 27 -10.25 1.23 -14.94
CA SER A 27 -9.64 2.57 -14.99
C SER A 27 -8.12 2.49 -15.23
N LYS A 28 -7.52 3.59 -15.69
CA LYS A 28 -6.06 3.76 -15.79
C LYS A 28 -5.35 3.46 -14.47
N LYS A 29 -5.95 3.84 -13.34
CA LYS A 29 -5.45 3.52 -12.00
C LYS A 29 -5.44 2.00 -11.74
N GLY A 30 -6.51 1.31 -12.14
CA GLY A 30 -6.59 -0.16 -12.02
C GLY A 30 -5.55 -0.87 -12.89
N GLU A 31 -5.29 -0.38 -14.09
CA GLU A 31 -4.23 -0.90 -14.97
C GLU A 31 -2.83 -0.69 -14.38
N ALA A 32 -2.56 0.50 -13.85
CA ALA A 32 -1.28 0.81 -13.19
C ALA A 32 -1.03 -0.13 -12.00
N ILE A 33 -2.05 -0.36 -11.15
CA ILE A 33 -1.94 -1.28 -10.00
C ILE A 33 -1.67 -2.71 -10.47
N ARG A 34 -2.39 -3.19 -11.50
CA ARG A 34 -2.15 -4.54 -12.06
C ARG A 34 -0.75 -4.68 -12.65
N SER A 35 -0.27 -3.67 -13.35
CA SER A 35 1.08 -3.65 -13.93
C SER A 35 2.15 -3.70 -12.85
N LEU A 36 1.99 -2.91 -11.78
CA LEU A 36 2.91 -2.91 -10.64
C LEU A 36 2.96 -4.28 -9.94
N ILE A 37 1.80 -4.89 -9.69
CA ILE A 37 1.73 -6.24 -9.10
C ILE A 37 2.47 -7.25 -9.98
N ARG A 38 2.24 -7.24 -11.30
CA ARG A 38 2.95 -8.14 -12.23
C ARG A 38 4.46 -7.96 -12.14
N ARG A 39 4.94 -6.72 -12.17
CA ARG A 39 6.37 -6.41 -12.12
C ARG A 39 7.02 -6.91 -10.83
N GLU A 40 6.37 -6.72 -9.68
CA GLU A 40 6.94 -7.20 -8.40
C GLU A 40 7.01 -8.73 -8.32
N PHE A 41 5.98 -9.44 -8.81
CA PHE A 41 6.01 -10.90 -8.86
C PHE A 41 7.00 -11.44 -9.90
N GLU A 42 7.25 -10.69 -10.97
CA GLU A 42 8.23 -11.04 -11.99
C GLU A 42 9.67 -10.92 -11.49
N LYS A 43 9.98 -9.89 -10.69
CA LYS A 43 11.29 -9.77 -10.02
C LYS A 43 11.63 -10.98 -9.15
N GLY A 44 10.64 -11.51 -8.45
CA GLY A 44 10.79 -12.69 -7.58
C GLY A 44 10.63 -14.05 -8.29
N ARG A 45 10.42 -14.09 -9.62
CA ARG A 45 10.06 -15.33 -10.33
C ARG A 45 11.17 -16.38 -10.32
N ALA A 46 12.43 -15.95 -10.42
CA ALA A 46 13.60 -16.83 -10.46
C ALA A 46 14.23 -17.04 -9.07
N GLU A 47 13.61 -16.50 -8.01
CA GLU A 47 14.13 -16.67 -6.66
C GLU A 47 13.91 -18.11 -6.19
N VAL A 48 14.97 -18.75 -5.71
CA VAL A 48 14.96 -20.13 -5.21
C VAL A 48 15.19 -20.20 -3.71
N ASP A 49 15.67 -19.11 -3.11
CA ASP A 49 15.91 -19.01 -1.68
C ASP A 49 14.59 -18.91 -0.91
N PRO A 50 14.28 -19.88 -0.03
CA PRO A 50 13.03 -19.92 0.70
C PRO A 50 12.83 -18.70 1.62
N GLU A 51 13.88 -18.13 2.21
CA GLU A 51 13.75 -16.98 3.10
C GLU A 51 13.39 -15.72 2.32
N LYS A 52 14.03 -15.50 1.18
CA LYS A 52 13.69 -14.40 0.28
C LYS A 52 12.30 -14.52 -0.30
N ILE A 53 11.86 -15.74 -0.66
CA ILE A 53 10.49 -15.97 -1.13
C ILE A 53 9.48 -15.58 -0.05
N GLU A 54 9.70 -15.97 1.21
CA GLU A 54 8.81 -15.60 2.31
C GLU A 54 8.84 -14.10 2.61
N ALA A 55 10.00 -13.45 2.51
CA ALA A 55 10.12 -11.99 2.61
C ALA A 55 9.33 -11.28 1.50
N LEU A 56 9.45 -11.73 0.25
CA LEU A 56 8.71 -11.20 -0.90
C LEU A 56 7.20 -11.38 -0.73
N LYS A 57 6.74 -12.55 -0.27
CA LYS A 57 5.33 -12.80 0.05
C LYS A 57 4.84 -11.85 1.13
N THR A 58 5.61 -11.68 2.22
CA THR A 58 5.23 -10.81 3.34
C THR A 58 5.13 -9.35 2.88
N ASN A 59 6.06 -8.89 2.05
CA ASN A 59 6.03 -7.55 1.47
C ASN A 59 4.81 -7.35 0.56
N ALA A 60 4.47 -8.35 -0.27
CA ALA A 60 3.27 -8.31 -1.10
C ALA A 60 1.99 -8.26 -0.25
N ILE A 61 1.89 -9.05 0.82
CA ILE A 61 0.76 -9.02 1.77
C ILE A 61 0.63 -7.63 2.41
N ARG A 62 1.73 -7.06 2.92
CA ARG A 62 1.74 -5.70 3.49
C ARG A 62 1.30 -4.65 2.46
N GLY A 63 1.81 -4.75 1.24
CA GLY A 63 1.42 -3.88 0.13
C GLY A 63 -0.09 -3.95 -0.15
N LEU A 64 -0.67 -5.15 -0.18
CA LEU A 64 -2.11 -5.34 -0.34
C LEU A 64 -2.92 -4.73 0.80
N SER A 65 -2.51 -4.98 2.06
CA SER A 65 -3.19 -4.43 3.22
C SER A 65 -3.18 -2.89 3.20
N ASN A 66 -2.03 -2.28 2.91
CA ASN A 66 -1.90 -0.82 2.80
C ASN A 66 -2.80 -0.27 1.68
N TYR A 67 -2.84 -0.93 0.52
CA TYR A 67 -3.69 -0.49 -0.58
C TYR A 67 -5.19 -0.67 -0.29
N LEU A 68 -5.59 -1.74 0.41
CA LEU A 68 -6.98 -1.95 0.81
C LEU A 68 -7.43 -0.85 1.78
N VAL A 69 -6.61 -0.53 2.78
CA VAL A 69 -6.89 0.56 3.73
C VAL A 69 -7.01 1.88 2.98
N LEU A 70 -6.07 2.21 2.09
CA LEU A 70 -6.12 3.44 1.30
C LEU A 70 -7.34 3.50 0.37
N ALA A 71 -7.71 2.39 -0.26
CA ALA A 71 -8.85 2.33 -1.15
C ALA A 71 -10.19 2.47 -0.41
N ASN A 72 -10.29 1.92 0.80
CA ASN A 72 -11.47 2.07 1.64
C ASN A 72 -11.52 3.44 2.30
N SER A 73 -10.41 3.99 2.79
CA SER A 73 -10.35 5.35 3.34
C SER A 73 -10.73 6.40 2.31
N SER A 74 -10.37 6.20 1.05
CA SER A 74 -10.78 7.08 -0.06
C SER A 74 -12.30 7.13 -0.26
N LYS A 75 -13.03 6.06 0.11
CA LYS A 75 -14.48 5.96 -0.03
C LYS A 75 -15.23 6.32 1.26
N ASP A 76 -14.53 6.41 2.38
CA ASP A 76 -15.10 6.71 3.69
C ASP A 76 -15.13 8.23 3.91
N LYS A 77 -16.33 8.81 3.79
CA LYS A 77 -16.55 10.27 3.93
C LYS A 77 -16.13 10.79 5.32
N GLN A 78 -16.23 9.97 6.37
CA GLN A 78 -15.79 10.38 7.71
C GLN A 78 -14.27 10.45 7.80
N LEU A 79 -13.55 9.54 7.16
CA LEU A 79 -12.09 9.54 7.17
C LEU A 79 -11.51 10.64 6.29
N GLN A 80 -12.16 10.99 5.17
CA GLN A 80 -11.77 12.19 4.40
C GLN A 80 -11.87 13.47 5.23
N SER A 81 -12.93 13.63 6.00
CA SER A 81 -13.10 14.78 6.91
C SER A 81 -12.03 14.79 8.00
N ALA A 82 -11.73 13.64 8.60
CA ALA A 82 -10.68 13.52 9.62
C ALA A 82 -9.26 13.78 9.07
N MET A 83 -8.93 13.28 7.87
CA MET A 83 -7.64 13.53 7.22
C MET A 83 -7.50 14.99 6.77
N LYS A 84 -8.56 15.63 6.26
CA LYS A 84 -8.57 17.08 5.99
C LYS A 84 -8.35 17.90 7.25
N MET A 85 -9.01 17.54 8.36
CA MET A 85 -8.82 18.23 9.64
C MET A 85 -7.41 18.06 10.20
N GLN A 86 -6.79 16.89 10.03
CA GLN A 86 -5.39 16.67 10.42
C GLN A 86 -4.41 17.45 9.55
N GLN A 87 -4.64 17.51 8.23
CA GLN A 87 -3.81 18.29 7.32
C GLN A 87 -3.91 19.80 7.59
N GLN A 88 -5.08 20.30 7.98
CA GLN A 88 -5.26 21.69 8.46
C GLN A 88 -4.56 21.94 9.80
N LYS A 89 -4.64 21.01 10.76
CA LYS A 89 -3.93 21.15 12.05
C LYS A 89 -2.40 21.18 11.89
N GLN A 90 -1.86 20.41 10.95
CA GLN A 90 -0.41 20.37 10.68
C GLN A 90 0.11 21.63 9.99
N SER A 91 -0.74 22.31 9.19
CA SER A 91 -0.43 23.65 8.66
C SER A 91 -0.57 24.77 9.69
N GLU A 92 -1.32 24.57 10.77
CA GLU A 92 -1.46 25.55 11.88
C GLU A 92 -0.38 25.40 12.97
N THR A 93 0.39 24.30 12.96
CA THR A 93 1.51 24.06 13.89
C THR A 93 2.81 23.73 13.14
N GLY A 94 3.25 24.64 12.26
CA GLY A 94 4.64 24.77 11.81
C GLY A 94 5.34 25.89 12.60
N PRO A 95 6.64 25.78 12.91
CA PRO A 95 7.30 26.57 13.95
C PRO A 95 7.38 28.06 13.59
N ALA A 96 6.52 28.87 14.21
CA ALA A 96 6.75 30.30 14.34
C ALA A 96 7.89 30.53 15.33
N GLN A 97 9.14 30.46 14.85
CA GLN A 97 10.35 31.15 15.36
C GLN A 97 11.61 30.53 14.74
N ALA A 98 11.90 30.93 13.50
CA ALA A 98 13.27 31.04 13.02
C ALA A 98 13.47 32.51 12.65
N GLU A 99 13.28 33.39 13.63
CA GLU A 99 13.73 34.77 13.51
C GLU A 99 15.25 34.71 13.66
N TYR A 100 15.93 34.91 12.54
CA TYR A 100 17.37 35.14 12.50
C TYR A 100 17.65 36.34 13.39
N ARG A 101 18.19 36.07 14.58
CA ARG A 101 18.86 37.08 15.39
C ARG A 101 20.15 37.44 14.67
N GLU A 102 20.02 38.31 13.68
CA GLU A 102 21.13 39.15 13.24
C GLU A 102 21.37 40.21 14.33
N LEU A 103 22.65 40.39 14.65
CA LEU A 103 23.28 41.31 15.62
C LEU A 103 23.46 40.75 17.05
#